data_AF-A0A9X2E663-F1
#
_entry.id   AF-A0A9X2E663-F1
#
_cell.length_a   1.000
_cell.length_b   1.000
_cell.length_c   1.000
_cell.angle_alpha   90.00
_cell.angle_beta   90.00
_cell.angle_gamma   90.00
#
_symmetry.space_group_name_H-M   'P 1'
#
loop_
_entity.id
_entity.type
_entity.pdbx_description
1 polymer ?
#
loop_
_entity_poly.entity_id
_entity_poly.type
_entity_poly.pdbx_seq_one_letter_code
_entity_poly.pdbx_strand_id
1 'polypeptide(L)' 'MVVELLVVPHVGTPEPGLWCANCQLPSRIGFPVIALLPTGVLDLGHATLCPDCEKPTDAVDAWWRLRRAA' A
#
# COMPACT_ATOMS: atom_id res chain seq x y z
N MET A 1 19.59 7.77 -10.10
CA MET A 1 18.16 7.99 -10.41
C MET A 1 17.41 7.97 -9.10
N VAL A 2 16.74 9.06 -8.75
CA VAL A 2 15.85 9.11 -7.58
C VAL A 2 14.49 8.57 -8.05
N VAL A 3 14.04 7.46 -7.48
CA VAL A 3 12.70 6.92 -7.72
C VAL A 3 11.83 7.44 -6.59
N GLU A 4 10.85 8.27 -6.92
CA GLU A 4 9.87 8.76 -5.94
C GLU A 4 8.65 7.82 -5.94
N LEU A 5 8.38 7.23 -4.78
CA LEU A 5 7.17 6.45 -4.53
C LEU A 5 6.08 7.41 -4.05
N LEU A 6 5.08 7.63 -4.90
CA LEU A 6 3.89 8.38 -4.49
C LEU A 6 2.91 7.41 -3.84
N VAL A 7 2.70 7.58 -2.53
CA VAL A 7 1.72 6.80 -1.77
C VAL A 7 0.50 7.69 -1.54
N VAL A 8 -0.61 7.41 -2.22
CA VAL A 8 -1.88 8.13 -2.02
C VAL A 8 -2.84 7.23 -1.24
N PRO A 9 -2.90 7.33 0.09
CA PRO A 9 -3.71 6.45 0.94
C PRO A 9 -5.22 6.80 0.91
N HIS A 10 -5.64 7.80 0.13
CA HIS A 10 -6.99 8.38 0.22
C HIS A 10 -8.01 7.85 -0.80
N VAL A 11 -7.61 6.92 -1.68
CA VAL A 11 -8.52 6.31 -2.66
C VAL A 11 -8.33 4.80 -2.63
N GLY A 12 -8.90 4.16 -1.61
CA GLY A 12 -8.89 2.71 -1.49
C GLY A 12 -10.30 2.16 -1.49
N THR A 13 -10.55 1.14 -2.30
CA THR A 13 -11.78 0.35 -2.19
C THR A 13 -11.69 -0.49 -0.91
N PRO A 14 -12.71 -0.45 -0.03
CA PRO A 14 -12.77 -1.39 1.09
C PRO A 14 -12.87 -2.80 0.52
N GLU A 15 -11.87 -3.64 0.81
CA GLU A 15 -11.92 -5.04 0.38
C GLU A 15 -12.79 -5.84 1.37
N PRO A 16 -13.84 -6.55 0.89
CA PRO A 16 -14.65 -7.38 1.76
C PRO A 16 -13.77 -8.44 2.45
N GLY A 17 -13.80 -8.47 3.78
CA GLY A 17 -13.08 -9.46 4.58
C GLY A 17 -11.76 -9.00 5.19
N LEU A 18 -11.27 -7.80 4.89
CA LEU A 18 -10.07 -7.26 5.53
C LEU A 18 -10.41 -6.47 6.80
N TRP A 19 -10.40 -7.17 7.93
CA TRP A 19 -10.48 -6.56 9.27
C TRP A 19 -9.11 -6.08 9.74
N CYS A 20 -9.06 -4.91 10.37
CA CYS A 20 -7.89 -4.50 11.10
C CYS A 20 -7.85 -5.23 12.45
N ALA A 21 -6.78 -5.97 12.72
CA ALA A 21 -6.62 -6.69 13.98
C ALA A 21 -6.50 -5.73 15.20
N ASN A 22 -6.08 -4.48 14.97
CA ASN A 22 -5.80 -3.53 16.05
C ASN A 22 -7.07 -2.77 16.48
N CYS A 23 -7.82 -2.18 15.54
CA CYS A 23 -9.07 -1.48 15.86
C CYS A 23 -10.33 -2.35 15.75
N GLN A 24 -10.24 -3.59 15.26
CA GLN A 24 -11.36 -4.52 15.06
C GLN A 24 -12.49 -3.95 14.18
N LEU A 25 -12.13 -3.07 13.25
CA LEU A 25 -13.06 -2.48 12.30
C LEU A 25 -12.76 -2.97 10.87
N PRO A 26 -13.77 -2.96 9.97
CA PRO A 26 -13.59 -3.22 8.55
C PRO A 26 -12.99 -1.99 7.84
N SER A 27 -11.85 -1.51 8.34
CA SER A 27 -11.20 -0.27 7.92
C SER A 27 -9.97 -0.50 7.05
N ARG A 28 -9.57 -1.75 6.77
CA ARG A 28 -8.43 -1.99 5.87
C ARG A 28 -8.81 -1.64 4.44
N ILE A 29 -7.92 -0.90 3.79
CA ILE A 29 -8.06 -0.45 2.41
C ILE A 29 -6.87 -0.96 1.58
N GLY A 30 -7.16 -1.35 0.34
CA GLY A 30 -6.12 -1.62 -0.67
C GLY A 30 -5.78 -0.34 -1.43
N PHE A 31 -4.50 -0.11 -1.70
CA PHE A 31 -4.02 1.00 -2.52
C PHE A 31 -2.91 0.52 -3.48
N PRO A 32 -2.83 1.12 -4.69
CA PRO A 32 -1.80 0.76 -5.64
C PRO A 32 -0.43 1.27 -5.18
N VAL A 33 0.60 0.48 -5.45
CA VAL A 33 2.00 0.86 -5.28
C VAL A 33 2.56 1.14 -6.67
N ILE A 34 2.83 2.41 -6.95
CA ILE A 34 3.36 2.85 -8.24
C ILE A 34 4.75 3.46 -8.08
N ALA A 35 5.62 3.22 -9.06
CA ALA A 35 6.89 3.91 -9.18
C ALA A 35 6.79 4.96 -10.30
N LEU A 36 7.17 6.20 -9.98
CA LEU A 36 7.31 7.26 -10.96
C LEU A 36 8.75 7.21 -11.52
N LEU A 37 8.85 6.94 -12.82
CA LEU A 37 10.11 6.91 -13.56
C LEU A 37 10.13 8.07 -14.57
N PRO A 38 11.31 8.54 -15.00
CA PRO A 38 11.39 9.54 -16.08
C PRO A 38 10.70 9.09 -17.38
N THR A 39 10.58 7.77 -17.59
CA THR A 39 9.95 7.15 -18.76
C THR A 39 8.45 6.89 -18.60
N GLY A 40 7.87 7.10 -17.41
CA GLY A 40 6.45 6.89 -17.16
C GLY A 40 6.11 6.35 -15.77
N VAL A 41 4.86 5.91 -15.61
CA VAL A 41 4.35 5.30 -14.38
C VAL A 41 4.47 3.77 -14.50
N LEU A 42 5.13 3.15 -13.52
CA LEU A 42 5.22 1.70 -13.41
C LEU A 42 4.30 1.23 -12.29
N ASP A 43 3.26 0.45 -12.63
CA ASP A 43 2.43 -0.23 -11.65
C ASP A 43 3.21 -1.42 -11.07
N LEU A 44 3.47 -1.37 -9.77
CA LEU A 44 4.16 -2.45 -9.08
C LEU A 44 3.18 -3.42 -8.41
N GLY A 45 1.91 -3.09 -8.24
CA GLY A 45 0.90 -3.93 -7.59
C GLY A 45 0.12 -3.18 -6.52
N HIS A 46 -0.40 -3.91 -5.53
CA HIS A 46 -1.24 -3.36 -4.48
C HIS A 46 -0.71 -3.73 -3.09
N ALA A 47 -0.86 -2.80 -2.14
CA ALA A 47 -0.61 -2.99 -0.72
C ALA A 47 -1.89 -2.69 0.07
N THR A 48 -2.02 -3.27 1.26
CA THR A 48 -3.21 -3.10 2.11
C THR A 48 -2.81 -2.61 3.49
N LEU A 49 -3.53 -1.61 3.99
CA LEU A 49 -3.31 -1.04 5.33
C LEU A 49 -4.60 -0.61 6.01
N CYS A 50 -4.58 -0.48 7.33
CA CYS A 50 -5.58 0.23 8.12
C CYS A 50 -5.18 1.70 8.27
N PRO A 51 -5.96 2.67 7.76
CA PRO A 51 -5.57 4.08 7.75
C PRO A 51 -5.50 4.69 9.15
N ASP A 52 -6.21 4.09 10.12
CA ASP A 52 -6.25 4.56 11.51
C ASP A 52 -5.10 4.01 12.36
N CYS A 53 -4.54 2.86 11.98
CA CYS A 53 -3.59 2.10 12.82
C CYS A 53 -2.19 1.96 12.21
N GLU A 54 -2.08 2.03 10.88
CA GLU A 54 -0.88 1.70 10.13
C GLU A 54 -0.45 2.88 9.27
N LYS A 55 0.87 3.09 9.16
CA LYS A 55 1.41 4.13 8.29
C LYS A 55 1.58 3.57 6.86
N PRO A 56 1.28 4.37 5.83
CA PRO A 56 1.46 3.93 4.45
C PRO A 56 2.89 3.54 4.09
N THR A 57 3.89 4.20 4.68
CA THR A 57 5.31 3.84 4.52
C THR A 57 5.61 2.43 5.00
N ASP A 58 5.07 2.05 6.15
CA ASP A 58 5.34 0.76 6.78
C ASP A 58 4.66 -0.38 5.98
N ALA A 59 3.46 -0.10 5.45
CA ALA A 59 2.74 -1.03 4.58
C ALA A 59 3.47 -1.26 3.25
N VAL A 60 4.01 -0.20 2.62
CA VAL A 60 4.82 -0.30 1.40
C VAL A 60 6.12 -1.05 1.67
N ASP A 61 6.80 -0.78 2.79
CA ASP A 61 8.02 -1.49 3.19
C ASP A 61 7.76 -2.98 3.39
N ALA A 62 6.68 -3.34 4.09
CA ALA A 62 6.28 -4.73 4.29
C ALA A 62 5.97 -5.43 2.95
N TRP A 63 5.22 -4.76 2.07
CA TRP A 63 4.93 -5.23 0.73
C TRP A 63 6.20 -5.46 -0.11
N TRP A 64 7.16 -4.53 -0.05
CA TRP A 64 8.43 -4.63 -0.78
C TRP A 64 9.31 -5.78 -0.26
N ARG A 65 9.31 -6.04 1.06
CA ARG A 65 10.04 -7.17 1.65
C ARG A 65 9.49 -8.51 1.18
N LEU A 66 8.16 -8.67 1.16
CA LEU A 66 7.52 -9.91 0.69
C LEU A 66 7.87 -10.22 -0.77
N ARG A 67 7.95 -9.21 -1.64
CA ARG A 67 8.29 -9.41 -3.05
C ARG A 67 9.76 -9.70 -3.34
N ARG A 68 10.69 -9.33 -2.46
CA ARG A 68 12.11 -9.69 -2.61
C ARG A 68 12.42 -11.11 -2.12
N ALA A 69 11.53 -11.71 -1.35
CA ALA A 69 11.68 -13.06 -0.82
C ALA A 69 11.08 -14.15 -1.73
N ALA A 70 10.32 -13.75 -2.76
CA ALA A 70 9.72 -14.60 -3.78
C ALA A 70 10.55 -14.54 -5.08
#